data_AF-A0A6J7ZQ56-F1
#
_entry.id   AF-A0A6J7ZQ56-F1
#
_cell.length_a   1.000
_cell.length_b   1.000
_cell.length_c   1.000
_cell.angle_alpha   90.00
_cell.angle_beta   90.00
_cell.angle_gamma   90.00
#
_symmetry.space_group_name_H-M   'P 1'
#
loop_
_entity.id
_entity.type
_entity.pdbx_description
1 polymer ?
#
loop_
_entity_poly.entity_id
_entity_poly.type
_entity_poly.pdbx_seq_one_letter_code
_entity_poly.pdbx_strand_id
1 'polypeptide(L)'
;MGGGIYLIQDDDRLVEMMEQPYDSEDQIQELLETYPNLLAGDEIDRVQTRHGKSLRRWLLISRDVTLPAEEDNGSRWSMDHLFLDQDSIPTLVTVKRSRNVETRQKMIGQMLDNAANLGLYWPIESIISQFEANCRDQGRDPEQVFEDFLGSDLNEDGFWQKVKTNLQAGKLRLVFVADEITSPLRRVVEFLNKQTDLVEVLALEIKQYVSQDGLKTLVPRLIGQTAEAQQKKSSATGERRRWDEVSFFEELHLRRGEDETQIAQEIHNWAKIQEPEVIIQWGTGDVYGGFTALLNQKEKGRKQLKLFTVDISGRLEISSNKYGSQPPFDRQEKWLELRNKLSAIGLSLPLEPTEYREPTLQLSNLEDKTVLQQVLKTFDWVISIIKA
;
A
#
# COMPACT_ATOMS: atom_id res chain seq x y z
N MET A 1 -35.87 12.39 -15.71
CA MET A 1 -35.73 13.86 -15.71
C MET A 1 -34.86 14.18 -14.51
N GLY A 2 -33.67 14.75 -14.73
CA GLY A 2 -32.77 15.12 -13.65
C GLY A 2 -33.40 16.18 -12.76
N GLY A 3 -33.16 16.10 -11.45
CA GLY A 3 -33.68 17.08 -10.49
C GLY A 3 -32.95 18.43 -10.64
N GLY A 4 -33.56 19.50 -10.12
CA GLY A 4 -32.87 20.76 -9.89
C GLY A 4 -32.28 20.80 -8.48
N ILE A 5 -31.18 21.52 -8.30
CA ILE A 5 -30.66 21.93 -6.99
C ILE A 5 -30.63 23.46 -6.94
N TYR A 6 -30.58 24.03 -5.73
CA TYR A 6 -30.48 25.48 -5.54
C TYR A 6 -29.20 25.80 -4.79
N LEU A 7 -28.44 26.78 -5.29
CA LEU A 7 -27.25 27.33 -4.66
C LEU A 7 -27.59 28.73 -4.10
N ILE A 8 -27.18 29.00 -2.87
CA ILE A 8 -27.26 30.36 -2.28
C ILE A 8 -25.87 30.99 -2.43
N GLN A 9 -25.78 32.12 -3.13
CA GLN A 9 -24.55 32.90 -3.27
C GLN A 9 -24.34 33.85 -2.09
N ASP A 10 -23.15 34.46 -1.99
CA ASP A 10 -22.76 35.33 -0.87
C ASP A 10 -23.68 36.56 -0.68
N ASP A 11 -24.46 36.92 -1.69
CA ASP A 11 -25.44 38.01 -1.68
C ASP A 11 -26.87 37.55 -1.33
N ASP A 12 -27.02 36.35 -0.75
CA ASP A 12 -28.28 35.65 -0.50
C ASP A 12 -29.12 35.38 -1.77
N ARG A 13 -28.52 35.48 -2.97
CA ARG A 13 -29.21 35.16 -4.22
C ARG A 13 -29.32 33.65 -4.39
N LEU A 14 -30.56 33.20 -4.59
CA LEU A 14 -30.86 31.82 -4.93
C LEU A 14 -30.69 31.59 -6.44
N VAL A 15 -29.83 30.65 -6.80
CA VAL A 15 -29.59 30.23 -8.19
C VAL A 15 -30.08 28.80 -8.37
N GLU A 16 -31.09 28.62 -9.21
CA GLU A 16 -31.52 27.29 -9.66
C GLU A 16 -30.50 26.69 -10.62
N MET A 17 -30.13 25.44 -10.37
CA MET A 17 -29.18 24.69 -11.17
C MET A 17 -29.81 23.39 -11.64
N MET A 18 -29.66 23.11 -12.93
CA MET A 18 -30.27 21.95 -13.57
C MET A 18 -29.22 20.89 -13.85
N GLU A 19 -29.54 19.62 -13.58
CA GLU A 19 -28.70 18.49 -13.94
C GLU A 19 -28.47 18.47 -15.46
N GLN A 20 -27.20 18.37 -15.87
CA GLN A 20 -26.80 18.28 -17.27
C GLN A 20 -25.91 17.05 -17.51
N PRO A 21 -26.09 16.31 -18.61
CA PRO A 21 -25.15 15.26 -18.97
C PRO A 21 -23.80 15.88 -19.37
N TYR A 22 -22.70 15.14 -19.18
CA TYR A 22 -21.41 15.51 -19.76
C TYR A 22 -21.44 15.35 -21.28
N ASP A 23 -20.60 16.09 -22.01
CA ASP A 23 -20.51 15.97 -23.46
C ASP A 23 -19.64 14.77 -23.89
N SER A 24 -18.64 14.42 -23.07
CA SER A 24 -17.68 13.34 -23.32
C SER A 24 -17.20 12.68 -22.03
N GLU A 25 -16.63 11.48 -22.13
CA GLU A 25 -15.91 10.84 -21.01
C GLU A 25 -14.68 11.68 -20.61
N ASP A 26 -14.03 12.28 -21.61
CA ASP A 26 -12.86 13.14 -21.47
C ASP A 26 -13.06 14.32 -20.50
N GLN A 27 -14.25 14.92 -20.48
CA GLN A 27 -14.57 15.99 -19.51
C GLN A 27 -14.50 15.49 -18.05
N ILE A 28 -14.99 14.27 -17.79
CA ILE A 28 -14.93 13.70 -16.44
C ILE A 28 -13.48 13.33 -16.10
N GLN A 29 -12.73 12.82 -17.07
CA GLN A 29 -11.30 12.51 -16.93
C GLN A 29 -10.48 13.76 -16.54
N GLU A 30 -10.63 14.85 -17.28
CA GLU A 30 -9.97 16.14 -16.99
C GLU A 30 -10.33 16.69 -15.60
N LEU A 31 -11.58 16.53 -15.18
CA LEU A 31 -12.01 16.91 -13.84
C LEU A 31 -11.34 16.09 -12.75
N LEU A 32 -11.17 14.78 -12.94
CA LEU A 32 -10.48 13.90 -11.98
C LEU A 32 -8.98 14.19 -11.91
N GLU A 33 -8.37 14.52 -13.05
CA GLU A 33 -6.97 14.94 -13.13
C GLU A 33 -6.74 16.28 -12.40
N THR A 34 -7.61 17.26 -12.64
CA THR A 34 -7.48 18.61 -12.08
C THR A 34 -7.91 18.67 -10.62
N TYR A 35 -8.95 17.91 -10.25
CA TYR A 35 -9.52 17.89 -8.90
C TYR A 35 -9.65 16.45 -8.38
N PRO A 36 -8.54 15.78 -8.01
CA PRO A 36 -8.56 14.38 -7.57
C PRO A 36 -9.48 14.10 -6.38
N ASN A 37 -9.76 15.10 -5.55
CA ASN A 37 -10.70 15.00 -4.42
C ASN A 37 -12.14 14.65 -4.86
N LEU A 38 -12.48 14.79 -6.14
CA LEU A 38 -13.75 14.30 -6.70
C LEU A 38 -13.91 12.78 -6.58
N LEU A 39 -12.83 12.03 -6.32
CA LEU A 39 -12.89 10.59 -5.99
C LEU A 39 -13.56 10.28 -4.63
N ALA A 40 -14.09 11.29 -3.93
CA ALA A 40 -14.89 11.15 -2.71
C ALA A 40 -14.18 10.38 -1.59
N GLY A 41 -12.91 10.72 -1.35
CA GLY A 41 -12.07 10.07 -0.35
C GLY A 41 -12.65 10.09 1.08
N ASP A 42 -13.43 11.12 1.39
CA ASP A 42 -14.17 11.28 2.65
C ASP A 42 -15.30 10.24 2.80
N GLU A 43 -15.98 9.88 1.71
CA GLU A 43 -17.01 8.84 1.70
C GLU A 43 -16.41 7.44 1.82
N ILE A 44 -15.22 7.23 1.27
CA ILE A 44 -14.46 5.98 1.41
C ILE A 44 -14.09 5.71 2.88
N ASP A 45 -13.73 6.75 3.62
CA ASP A 45 -13.17 6.64 4.98
C ASP A 45 -14.21 6.67 6.12
N ARG A 46 -15.52 6.67 5.82
CA ARG A 46 -16.62 6.91 6.78
C ARG A 46 -16.66 6.04 8.05
N VAL A 47 -15.92 4.92 8.09
CA VAL A 47 -15.81 4.07 9.30
C VAL A 47 -14.56 4.39 10.13
N GLN A 48 -13.48 4.89 9.51
CA GLN A 48 -12.22 5.22 10.21
C GLN A 48 -12.25 6.61 10.88
N THR A 49 -13.24 7.44 10.55
CA THR A 49 -13.38 8.83 11.05
C THR A 49 -13.82 8.97 12.50
N ARG A 50 -14.08 7.87 13.25
CA ARG A 50 -14.32 7.98 14.70
C ARG A 50 -13.13 8.55 15.47
N HIS A 51 -11.92 8.54 14.90
CA HIS A 51 -10.67 8.97 15.55
C HIS A 51 -9.81 9.91 14.69
N GLY A 52 -10.43 10.87 13.98
CA GLY A 52 -9.71 12.03 13.44
C GLY A 52 -8.64 11.75 12.37
N LYS A 53 -8.88 10.80 11.46
CA LYS A 53 -7.99 10.60 10.30
C LYS A 53 -8.22 11.70 9.26
N SER A 54 -7.14 12.24 8.69
CA SER A 54 -7.13 13.23 7.59
C SER A 54 -7.91 12.71 6.37
N LEU A 55 -8.54 13.62 5.62
CA LEU A 55 -9.17 13.29 4.33
C LEU A 55 -8.19 12.50 3.45
N ARG A 56 -8.70 11.47 2.75
CA ARG A 56 -7.90 10.70 1.78
C ARG A 56 -7.42 11.61 0.67
N ARG A 57 -6.10 11.60 0.45
CA ARG A 57 -5.40 12.39 -0.56
C ARG A 57 -5.07 11.48 -1.73
N TRP A 58 -5.04 12.05 -2.93
CA TRP A 58 -4.80 11.31 -4.16
C TRP A 58 -3.59 11.88 -4.90
N LEU A 59 -2.66 11.00 -5.25
CA LEU A 59 -1.53 11.28 -6.11
C LEU A 59 -1.84 10.70 -7.49
N LEU A 60 -2.05 11.56 -8.48
CA LEU A 60 -2.23 11.13 -9.86
C LEU A 60 -0.89 10.65 -10.41
N ILE A 61 -0.84 9.39 -10.85
CA ILE A 61 0.33 8.84 -11.51
C ILE A 61 0.27 9.10 -13.00
N SER A 62 -0.87 8.79 -13.62
CA SER A 62 -1.00 8.85 -15.07
C SER A 62 -2.47 8.87 -15.49
N ARG A 63 -2.72 9.57 -16.60
CA ARG A 63 -3.95 9.56 -17.40
C ARG A 63 -3.67 8.80 -18.70
N ASP A 64 -4.66 8.05 -19.20
CA ASP A 64 -4.59 7.28 -20.45
C ASP A 64 -3.39 6.32 -20.51
N VAL A 65 -3.40 5.46 -19.51
CA VAL A 65 -2.43 4.45 -19.20
C VAL A 65 -2.45 3.36 -20.28
N THR A 66 -1.57 3.47 -21.28
CA THR A 66 -1.45 2.48 -22.36
C THR A 66 -0.27 1.55 -22.12
N LEU A 67 -0.51 0.25 -22.07
CA LEU A 67 0.55 -0.74 -21.91
C LEU A 67 0.96 -1.40 -23.23
N PRO A 68 2.24 -1.77 -23.38
CA PRO A 68 2.66 -2.66 -24.45
C PRO A 68 1.93 -3.99 -24.30
N ALA A 69 1.24 -4.43 -25.35
CA ALA A 69 0.81 -5.81 -25.45
C ALA A 69 2.05 -6.70 -25.66
N GLU A 70 2.02 -7.96 -25.21
CA GLU A 70 3.01 -8.96 -25.62
C GLU A 70 3.08 -9.04 -27.16
N GLU A 71 4.25 -9.44 -27.67
CA GLU A 71 4.50 -9.74 -29.08
C GLU A 71 3.69 -10.96 -29.56
N ASP A 72 2.35 -10.93 -29.48
CA ASP A 72 1.45 -11.63 -30.39
C ASP A 72 -0.01 -11.24 -30.09
N ASN A 73 -0.58 -10.40 -30.95
CA ASN A 73 -2.02 -10.27 -31.21
C ASN A 73 -3.00 -9.97 -30.03
N GLY A 74 -2.50 -9.55 -28.86
CA GLY A 74 -3.32 -9.14 -27.70
C GLY A 74 -3.74 -7.68 -27.74
N SER A 75 -4.98 -7.37 -27.36
CA SER A 75 -5.49 -5.99 -27.30
C SER A 75 -4.63 -5.12 -26.37
N ARG A 76 -4.26 -3.90 -26.82
CA ARG A 76 -3.59 -2.90 -25.98
C ARG A 76 -4.41 -2.66 -24.71
N TRP A 77 -3.81 -2.86 -23.54
CA TRP A 77 -4.46 -2.53 -22.28
C TRP A 77 -4.49 -1.02 -22.12
N SER A 78 -5.67 -0.51 -21.75
CA SER A 78 -5.90 0.90 -21.51
C SER A 78 -6.66 1.05 -20.19
N MET A 79 -6.22 2.02 -19.40
CA MET A 79 -6.91 2.47 -18.20
C MET A 79 -6.96 3.99 -18.22
N ASP A 80 -8.08 4.56 -17.80
CA ASP A 80 -8.25 6.01 -17.89
C ASP A 80 -7.33 6.72 -16.88
N HIS A 81 -7.29 6.27 -15.61
CA HIS A 81 -6.35 6.82 -14.63
C HIS A 81 -5.78 5.79 -13.66
N LEU A 82 -4.55 6.05 -13.22
CA LEU A 82 -3.94 5.42 -12.06
C LEU A 82 -3.66 6.48 -10.99
N PHE A 83 -4.19 6.25 -9.80
CA PHE A 83 -3.90 7.04 -8.60
C PHE A 83 -3.23 6.20 -7.52
N LEU A 84 -2.49 6.85 -6.65
CA LEU A 84 -2.08 6.32 -5.34
C LEU A 84 -2.72 7.17 -4.24
N ASP A 85 -3.04 6.57 -3.10
CA ASP A 85 -3.43 7.31 -1.89
C ASP A 85 -2.32 7.35 -0.86
N GLN A 86 -2.51 8.11 0.22
CA GLN A 86 -1.50 8.27 1.28
C GLN A 86 -1.18 6.96 2.01
N ASP A 87 -2.03 5.95 1.89
CA ASP A 87 -1.81 4.60 2.42
C ASP A 87 -1.04 3.71 1.41
N SER A 88 -0.59 4.28 0.28
CA SER A 88 0.13 3.65 -0.82
C SER A 88 -0.71 2.61 -1.59
N ILE A 89 -2.04 2.74 -1.58
CA ILE A 89 -2.94 1.79 -2.26
C ILE A 89 -3.13 2.23 -3.73
N PRO A 90 -2.75 1.39 -4.72
CA PRO A 90 -3.03 1.66 -6.11
C PRO A 90 -4.53 1.65 -6.40
N THR A 91 -4.99 2.71 -7.06
CA THR A 91 -6.39 2.98 -7.37
C THR A 91 -6.55 3.14 -8.88
N LEU A 92 -7.15 2.13 -9.49
CA LEU A 92 -7.46 2.06 -10.91
C LEU A 92 -8.83 2.69 -11.14
N VAL A 93 -8.91 3.63 -12.08
CA VAL A 93 -10.15 4.35 -12.37
C VAL A 93 -10.52 4.15 -13.83
N THR A 94 -11.79 3.80 -14.06
CA THR A 94 -12.39 3.75 -15.39
C THR A 94 -13.64 4.60 -15.42
N VAL A 95 -13.72 5.48 -16.41
CA VAL A 95 -14.72 6.52 -16.58
C VAL A 95 -15.61 6.15 -17.75
N LYS A 96 -16.93 6.12 -17.53
CA LYS A 96 -17.94 5.89 -18.58
C LYS A 96 -19.16 6.75 -18.45
N ARG A 97 -19.76 7.09 -19.59
CA ARG A 97 -21.06 7.77 -19.63
C ARG A 97 -22.24 6.78 -19.60
N SER A 98 -23.28 7.17 -18.88
CA SER A 98 -24.53 6.47 -18.59
C SER A 98 -25.29 5.94 -19.80
N ARG A 99 -25.23 6.67 -20.93
CA ARG A 99 -25.99 6.34 -22.16
C ARG A 99 -25.42 5.16 -22.95
N ASN A 100 -24.30 4.56 -22.53
CA ASN A 100 -23.61 3.54 -23.30
C ASN A 100 -23.86 2.11 -22.74
N VAL A 101 -25.02 1.53 -23.07
CA VAL A 101 -25.47 0.22 -22.55
C VAL A 101 -24.54 -0.93 -22.98
N GLU A 102 -23.90 -0.84 -24.15
CA GLU A 102 -22.91 -1.81 -24.65
C GLU A 102 -21.58 -1.79 -23.87
N THR A 103 -21.42 -0.87 -22.91
CA THR A 103 -20.11 -0.59 -22.27
C THR A 103 -19.95 -1.16 -20.87
N ARG A 104 -21.02 -1.54 -20.16
CA ARG A 104 -20.91 -2.07 -18.79
C ARG A 104 -20.03 -3.33 -18.72
N GLN A 105 -20.34 -4.34 -19.55
CA GLN A 105 -19.59 -5.61 -19.54
C GLN A 105 -18.15 -5.41 -19.98
N LYS A 106 -17.93 -4.59 -21.01
CA LYS A 106 -16.60 -4.24 -21.51
C LYS A 106 -15.77 -3.54 -20.44
N MET A 107 -16.33 -2.53 -19.76
CA MET A 107 -15.69 -1.79 -18.68
C MET A 107 -15.33 -2.70 -17.49
N ILE A 108 -16.23 -3.60 -17.10
CA ILE A 108 -15.93 -4.58 -16.05
C ILE A 108 -14.80 -5.51 -16.48
N GLY A 109 -14.86 -6.05 -17.71
CA GLY A 109 -13.82 -6.92 -18.27
C GLY A 109 -12.46 -6.22 -18.31
N GLN A 110 -12.40 -5.02 -18.89
CA GLN A 110 -11.20 -4.20 -18.96
C GLN A 110 -10.61 -3.90 -17.57
N MET A 111 -11.46 -3.53 -16.59
CA MET A 111 -11.00 -3.28 -15.23
C MET A 111 -10.41 -4.53 -14.58
N LEU A 112 -11.05 -5.70 -14.76
CA LEU A 112 -10.55 -6.96 -14.22
C LEU A 112 -9.28 -7.42 -14.92
N ASP A 113 -9.20 -7.26 -16.24
CA ASP A 113 -8.00 -7.53 -17.03
C ASP A 113 -6.84 -6.64 -16.55
N ASN A 114 -7.08 -5.33 -16.37
CA ASN A 114 -6.07 -4.40 -15.85
C ASN A 114 -5.64 -4.79 -14.43
N ALA A 115 -6.57 -5.10 -13.53
CA ALA A 115 -6.27 -5.48 -12.16
C ALA A 115 -5.45 -6.78 -12.07
N ALA A 116 -5.76 -7.78 -12.90
CA ALA A 116 -5.05 -9.05 -12.95
C ALA A 116 -3.60 -8.91 -13.47
N ASN A 117 -3.38 -7.95 -14.36
CA ASN A 117 -2.11 -7.77 -15.06
C ASN A 117 -1.22 -6.67 -14.46
N LEU A 118 -1.76 -5.80 -13.58
CA LEU A 118 -1.04 -4.65 -13.05
C LEU A 118 0.29 -5.03 -12.39
N GLY A 119 0.31 -6.04 -11.52
CA GLY A 119 1.54 -6.46 -10.83
C GLY A 119 2.59 -7.14 -11.73
N LEU A 120 2.18 -7.65 -12.89
CA LEU A 120 3.06 -8.36 -13.83
C LEU A 120 3.69 -7.40 -14.85
N TYR A 121 2.88 -6.50 -15.39
CA TYR A 121 3.29 -5.62 -16.49
C TYR A 121 3.58 -4.18 -16.04
N TRP A 122 3.37 -3.89 -14.76
CA TRP A 122 3.64 -2.59 -14.17
C TRP A 122 4.63 -2.66 -13.00
N PRO A 123 5.94 -2.81 -13.28
CA PRO A 123 6.94 -2.73 -12.24
C PRO A 123 6.92 -1.34 -11.60
N ILE A 124 7.28 -1.27 -10.32
CA ILE A 124 7.21 -0.02 -9.54
C ILE A 124 8.00 1.11 -10.18
N GLU A 125 9.12 0.77 -10.83
CA GLU A 125 10.00 1.70 -11.54
C GLU A 125 9.26 2.40 -12.69
N SER A 126 8.32 1.72 -13.36
CA SER A 126 7.46 2.30 -14.40
C SER A 126 6.40 3.23 -13.83
N ILE A 127 5.85 2.93 -12.63
CA ILE A 127 4.90 3.83 -11.94
C ILE A 127 5.61 5.14 -11.59
N ILE A 128 6.79 5.05 -10.99
CA ILE A 128 7.61 6.21 -10.61
C ILE A 128 7.94 7.04 -11.85
N SER A 129 8.45 6.40 -12.91
CA SER A 129 8.81 7.09 -14.15
C SER A 129 7.63 7.83 -14.79
N GLN A 130 6.42 7.25 -14.73
CA GLN A 130 5.22 7.88 -15.26
C GLN A 130 4.72 9.03 -14.38
N PHE A 131 4.77 8.89 -13.06
CA PHE A 131 4.47 9.98 -12.15
C PHE A 131 5.39 11.19 -12.42
N GLU A 132 6.69 10.96 -12.55
CA GLU A 132 7.64 12.02 -12.86
C GLU A 132 7.40 12.63 -14.25
N ALA A 133 7.10 11.80 -15.26
CA ALA A 133 6.79 12.28 -16.60
C ALA A 133 5.54 13.16 -16.60
N ASN A 134 4.46 12.73 -15.93
CA ASN A 134 3.24 13.49 -15.76
C ASN A 134 3.48 14.84 -15.07
N CYS A 135 4.30 14.86 -14.01
CA CYS A 135 4.68 16.12 -13.36
C CYS A 135 5.43 17.05 -14.32
N ARG A 136 6.41 16.53 -15.07
CA ARG A 136 7.17 17.31 -16.07
C ARG A 136 6.29 17.85 -17.19
N ASP A 137 5.37 17.05 -17.71
CA ASP A 137 4.42 17.46 -18.77
C ASP A 137 3.48 18.57 -18.29
N GLN A 138 3.14 18.58 -16.99
CA GLN A 138 2.36 19.65 -16.35
C GLN A 138 3.21 20.82 -15.83
N GLY A 139 4.53 20.81 -16.08
CA GLY A 139 5.45 21.86 -15.63
C GLY A 139 5.63 21.94 -14.10
N ARG A 140 5.45 20.83 -13.40
CA ARG A 140 5.57 20.70 -11.94
C ARG A 140 6.82 19.90 -11.58
N ASP A 141 7.39 20.21 -10.42
CA ASP A 141 8.49 19.44 -9.84
C ASP A 141 7.94 18.19 -9.12
N PRO A 142 8.34 16.96 -9.51
CA PRO A 142 7.89 15.74 -8.85
C PRO A 142 8.15 15.73 -7.34
N GLU A 143 9.31 16.24 -6.90
CA GLU A 143 9.67 16.29 -5.48
C GLU A 143 8.68 17.17 -4.71
N GLN A 144 8.37 18.36 -5.23
CA GLN A 144 7.42 19.29 -4.61
C GLN A 144 5.98 18.75 -4.57
N VAL A 145 5.52 18.11 -5.66
CA VAL A 145 4.19 17.48 -5.70
C VAL A 145 4.09 16.37 -4.65
N PHE A 146 5.18 15.62 -4.46
CA PHE A 146 5.24 14.53 -3.50
C PHE A 146 5.34 15.04 -2.05
N GLU A 147 6.10 16.10 -1.81
CA GLU A 147 6.16 16.81 -0.52
C GLU A 147 4.78 17.34 -0.10
N ASP A 148 4.07 18.01 -1.00
CA ASP A 148 2.71 18.50 -0.76
C ASP A 148 1.74 17.34 -0.47
N PHE A 149 1.94 16.20 -1.14
CA PHE A 149 1.11 15.01 -0.99
C PHE A 149 1.35 14.27 0.33
N LEU A 150 2.60 14.07 0.78
CA LEU A 150 2.89 13.36 2.04
C LEU A 150 2.82 14.28 3.27
N GLY A 151 3.23 15.54 3.14
CA GLY A 151 3.35 16.47 4.25
C GLY A 151 4.43 16.04 5.26
N SER A 152 4.15 16.15 6.56
CA SER A 152 5.11 15.84 7.64
C SER A 152 5.56 14.38 7.72
N ASP A 153 4.92 13.46 6.99
CA ASP A 153 5.23 12.02 6.95
C ASP A 153 6.19 11.65 5.80
N LEU A 154 7.08 12.58 5.40
CA LEU A 154 8.06 12.43 4.33
C LEU A 154 8.98 11.21 4.55
N ASN A 155 8.61 10.11 3.90
CA ASN A 155 9.45 8.92 3.71
C ASN A 155 9.14 8.34 2.33
N GLU A 156 9.69 8.95 1.30
CA GLU A 156 9.46 8.60 -0.09
C GLU A 156 9.85 7.15 -0.40
N ASP A 157 11.04 6.73 -0.01
CA ASP A 157 11.49 5.35 -0.19
C ASP A 157 10.50 4.36 0.46
N GLY A 158 10.08 4.64 1.69
CA GLY A 158 9.11 3.81 2.40
C GLY A 158 7.74 3.78 1.72
N PHE A 159 7.29 4.92 1.16
CA PHE A 159 6.05 4.99 0.40
C PHE A 159 6.12 4.10 -0.85
N TRP A 160 7.15 4.26 -1.69
CA TRP A 160 7.28 3.47 -2.92
C TRP A 160 7.49 1.98 -2.65
N GLN A 161 8.22 1.61 -1.60
CA GLN A 161 8.29 0.20 -1.18
C GLN A 161 6.92 -0.33 -0.78
N LYS A 162 6.11 0.45 -0.06
CA LYS A 162 4.75 0.06 0.31
C LYS A 162 3.82 -0.06 -0.91
N VAL A 163 3.96 0.80 -1.92
CA VAL A 163 3.25 0.66 -3.20
C VAL A 163 3.62 -0.66 -3.87
N LYS A 164 4.92 -0.97 -3.99
CA LYS A 164 5.42 -2.23 -4.56
C LYS A 164 4.82 -3.44 -3.84
N THR A 165 4.86 -3.41 -2.52
CA THR A 165 4.25 -4.41 -1.65
C THR A 165 2.75 -4.60 -1.92
N ASN A 166 1.99 -3.51 -2.00
CA ASN A 166 0.55 -3.56 -2.25
C ASN A 166 0.22 -4.12 -3.63
N LEU A 167 1.00 -3.76 -4.66
CA LEU A 167 0.87 -4.31 -6.02
C LEU A 167 1.12 -5.82 -6.05
N GLN A 168 2.20 -6.28 -5.41
CA GLN A 168 2.55 -7.71 -5.35
C GLN A 168 1.51 -8.52 -4.58
N ALA A 169 0.90 -7.93 -3.55
CA ALA A 169 -0.17 -8.56 -2.77
C ALA A 169 -1.55 -8.50 -3.46
N GLY A 170 -1.69 -7.79 -4.59
CA GLY A 170 -3.00 -7.54 -5.21
C GLY A 170 -3.92 -6.67 -4.36
N LYS A 171 -3.37 -5.85 -3.46
CA LYS A 171 -4.12 -4.89 -2.63
C LYS A 171 -4.36 -3.62 -3.43
N LEU A 172 -5.51 -3.57 -4.10
CA LEU A 172 -5.85 -2.55 -5.08
C LEU A 172 -7.24 -1.98 -4.83
N ARG A 173 -7.52 -0.81 -5.41
CA ARG A 173 -8.85 -0.23 -5.49
C ARG A 173 -9.27 -0.08 -6.95
N LEU A 174 -10.47 -0.53 -7.27
CA LEU A 174 -11.08 -0.42 -8.59
C LEU A 174 -12.26 0.56 -8.47
N VAL A 175 -12.20 1.68 -9.18
CA VAL A 175 -13.23 2.72 -9.13
C VAL A 175 -13.87 2.86 -10.50
N PHE A 176 -15.16 2.56 -10.55
CA PHE A 176 -16.01 2.75 -11.70
C PHE A 176 -16.68 4.12 -11.62
N VAL A 177 -16.31 5.06 -12.49
CA VAL A 177 -16.83 6.43 -12.48
C VAL A 177 -17.82 6.63 -13.62
N ALA A 178 -18.97 7.26 -13.32
CA ALA A 178 -19.94 7.66 -14.34
C ALA A 178 -20.75 8.89 -13.92
N ASP A 179 -21.45 9.49 -14.88
CA ASP A 179 -22.47 10.52 -14.63
C ASP A 179 -23.77 9.93 -14.04
N GLU A 180 -24.05 8.66 -14.31
CA GLU A 180 -25.11 7.88 -13.68
C GLU A 180 -24.68 6.42 -13.49
N ILE A 181 -24.78 5.91 -12.26
CA ILE A 181 -24.48 4.50 -11.95
C ILE A 181 -25.76 3.66 -12.01
N THR A 182 -25.85 2.83 -13.05
CA THR A 182 -27.01 1.94 -13.25
C THR A 182 -27.12 0.87 -12.16
N SER A 183 -28.36 0.46 -11.84
CA SER A 183 -28.62 -0.63 -10.86
C SER A 183 -27.84 -1.94 -11.15
N PRO A 184 -27.68 -2.40 -12.40
CA PRO A 184 -26.86 -3.56 -12.70
C PRO A 184 -25.38 -3.39 -12.35
N LEU A 185 -24.76 -2.24 -12.66
CA LEU A 185 -23.36 -1.98 -12.32
C LEU A 185 -23.18 -1.94 -10.80
N ARG A 186 -24.09 -1.26 -10.09
CA ARG A 186 -24.12 -1.25 -8.62
C ARG A 186 -24.11 -2.66 -8.03
N ARG A 187 -24.98 -3.56 -8.52
CA ARG A 187 -25.05 -4.94 -8.03
C ARG A 187 -23.76 -5.73 -8.29
N VAL A 188 -23.12 -5.51 -9.44
CA VAL A 188 -21.81 -6.12 -9.74
C VAL A 188 -20.75 -5.63 -8.77
N VAL A 189 -20.69 -4.31 -8.52
CA VAL A 189 -19.78 -3.72 -7.54
C VAL A 189 -20.00 -4.33 -6.15
N GLU A 190 -21.24 -4.35 -5.67
CA GLU A 190 -21.59 -4.94 -4.36
C GLU A 190 -21.22 -6.43 -4.28
N PHE A 191 -21.43 -7.19 -5.36
CA PHE A 191 -21.04 -8.59 -5.44
C PHE A 191 -19.52 -8.78 -5.39
N LEU A 192 -18.76 -8.10 -6.25
CA LEU A 192 -17.30 -8.20 -6.28
C LEU A 192 -16.70 -7.79 -4.94
N ASN A 193 -17.17 -6.68 -4.38
CA ASN A 193 -16.70 -6.17 -3.10
C ASN A 193 -16.96 -7.17 -1.95
N LYS A 194 -17.97 -8.05 -2.05
CA LYS A 194 -18.22 -9.13 -1.07
C LYS A 194 -17.27 -10.33 -1.25
N GLN A 195 -16.88 -10.61 -2.49
CA GLN A 195 -16.04 -11.76 -2.84
C GLN A 195 -14.53 -11.48 -2.75
N THR A 196 -14.12 -10.21 -2.66
CA THR A 196 -12.71 -9.82 -2.58
C THR A 196 -12.34 -9.24 -1.23
N ASP A 197 -11.23 -9.73 -0.66
CA ASP A 197 -10.75 -9.27 0.65
C ASP A 197 -9.74 -8.11 0.50
N LEU A 198 -8.77 -8.21 -0.41
CA LEU A 198 -7.73 -7.19 -0.62
C LEU A 198 -8.07 -6.16 -1.70
N VAL A 199 -9.01 -6.48 -2.59
CA VAL A 199 -9.43 -5.57 -3.67
C VAL A 199 -10.69 -4.83 -3.25
N GLU A 200 -10.62 -3.50 -3.17
CA GLU A 200 -11.78 -2.65 -2.95
C GLU A 200 -12.42 -2.29 -4.29
N VAL A 201 -13.73 -2.50 -4.44
CA VAL A 201 -14.45 -2.20 -5.68
C VAL A 201 -15.53 -1.17 -5.37
N LEU A 202 -15.48 -0.04 -6.06
CA LEU A 202 -16.32 1.12 -5.81
C LEU A 202 -16.99 1.61 -7.09
N ALA A 203 -18.20 2.15 -6.96
CA ALA A 203 -18.84 2.94 -8.00
C ALA A 203 -18.94 4.40 -7.53
N LEU A 204 -18.52 5.34 -8.37
CA LEU A 204 -18.58 6.76 -8.10
C LEU A 204 -19.45 7.42 -9.17
N GLU A 205 -20.53 8.05 -8.73
CA GLU A 205 -21.36 8.89 -9.58
C GLU A 205 -20.91 10.34 -9.44
N ILE A 206 -20.59 11.03 -10.53
CA ILE A 206 -20.29 12.46 -10.51
C ILE A 206 -21.33 13.16 -11.36
N LYS A 207 -22.27 13.85 -10.72
CA LYS A 207 -23.27 14.65 -11.42
C LYS A 207 -22.79 16.08 -11.61
N GLN A 208 -23.13 16.69 -12.74
CA GLN A 208 -22.97 18.14 -12.92
C GLN A 208 -24.32 18.84 -12.98
N TYR A 209 -24.39 19.99 -12.31
CA TYR A 209 -25.52 20.90 -12.33
C TYR A 209 -25.06 22.23 -12.89
N VAL A 210 -25.83 22.80 -13.81
CA VAL A 210 -25.47 24.04 -14.50
C VAL A 210 -26.59 25.06 -14.33
N SER A 211 -26.23 26.29 -13.95
CA SER A 211 -27.15 27.42 -13.90
C SER A 211 -27.37 28.05 -15.28
N GLN A 212 -28.36 28.94 -15.41
CA GLN A 212 -28.55 29.71 -16.65
C GLN A 212 -27.34 30.57 -17.02
N ASP A 213 -26.62 31.07 -16.00
CA ASP A 213 -25.44 31.94 -16.17
C ASP A 213 -24.14 31.14 -16.40
N GLY A 214 -24.23 29.80 -16.52
CA GLY A 214 -23.09 28.93 -16.83
C GLY A 214 -22.27 28.45 -15.63
N LEU A 215 -22.62 28.86 -14.40
CA LEU A 215 -22.02 28.31 -13.18
C LEU A 215 -22.23 26.79 -13.12
N LYS A 216 -21.17 26.03 -12.81
CA LYS A 216 -21.19 24.56 -12.71
C LYS A 216 -20.94 24.10 -11.28
N THR A 217 -21.72 23.12 -10.84
CA THR A 217 -21.56 22.45 -9.54
C THR A 217 -21.42 20.96 -9.78
N LEU A 218 -20.40 20.35 -9.19
CA LEU A 218 -20.11 18.91 -9.28
C LEU A 218 -20.50 18.24 -7.97
N VAL A 219 -21.24 17.14 -8.06
CA VAL A 219 -21.72 16.39 -6.90
C VAL A 219 -21.24 14.94 -7.03
N PRO A 220 -20.11 14.58 -6.41
CA PRO A 220 -19.66 13.20 -6.34
C PRO A 220 -20.47 12.43 -5.30
N ARG A 221 -20.78 11.17 -5.60
CA ARG A 221 -21.50 10.25 -4.71
C ARG A 221 -20.97 8.84 -4.86
N LEU A 222 -20.50 8.27 -3.77
CA LEU A 222 -20.04 6.89 -3.72
C LEU A 222 -21.22 5.91 -3.54
N ILE A 223 -21.20 4.85 -4.34
CA ILE A 223 -22.27 3.84 -4.44
C ILE A 223 -21.66 2.45 -4.35
N GLY A 224 -22.39 1.50 -3.74
CA GLY A 224 -22.01 0.09 -3.68
C GLY A 224 -21.19 -0.32 -2.45
N GLN A 225 -21.02 0.58 -1.48
CA GLN A 225 -20.53 0.21 -0.16
C GLN A 225 -21.67 -0.35 0.70
N THR A 226 -21.76 -1.68 0.83
CA THR A 226 -22.68 -2.31 1.79
C THR A 226 -22.02 -2.39 3.16
N ALA A 227 -22.80 -2.22 4.24
CA ALA A 227 -22.30 -2.32 5.61
C ALA A 227 -21.61 -3.67 5.90
N GLU A 228 -22.07 -4.76 5.27
CA GLU A 228 -21.48 -6.10 5.40
C GLU A 228 -20.10 -6.20 4.71
N ALA A 229 -19.97 -5.69 3.48
CA ALA A 229 -18.69 -5.64 2.77
C ALA A 229 -17.71 -4.69 3.47
N GLN A 230 -18.20 -3.56 3.99
CA GLN A 230 -17.42 -2.64 4.81
C GLN A 230 -16.96 -3.30 6.11
N GLN A 231 -17.79 -4.09 6.80
CA GLN A 231 -17.38 -4.80 8.01
C GLN A 231 -16.30 -5.85 7.70
N LYS A 232 -16.50 -6.69 6.67
CA LYS A 232 -15.51 -7.69 6.23
C LYS A 232 -14.20 -7.04 5.79
N LYS A 233 -14.27 -5.89 5.12
CA LYS A 233 -13.10 -5.10 4.70
C LYS A 233 -12.48 -4.31 5.83
N SER A 234 -13.23 -3.88 6.84
CA SER A 234 -12.70 -3.24 8.05
C SER A 234 -12.08 -4.26 9.01
N SER A 235 -12.45 -5.54 8.91
CA SER A 235 -11.72 -6.63 9.56
C SER A 235 -10.47 -7.05 8.78
N ALA A 236 -10.46 -6.88 7.44
CA ALA A 236 -9.28 -7.11 6.59
C ALA A 236 -8.29 -5.90 6.58
N THR A 237 -8.83 -4.68 6.61
CA THR A 237 -8.15 -3.44 7.02
C THR A 237 -8.42 -3.25 8.50
N GLY A 238 -8.06 -4.28 9.30
CA GLY A 238 -8.16 -4.22 10.74
C GLY A 238 -7.62 -2.90 11.27
N GLU A 239 -8.27 -2.35 12.30
CA GLU A 239 -7.56 -1.56 13.31
C GLU A 239 -6.13 -2.09 13.37
N ARG A 240 -5.12 -1.26 13.04
CA ARG A 240 -3.70 -1.65 13.00
C ARG A 240 -3.48 -2.74 14.04
N ARG A 241 -3.45 -4.02 13.62
CA ARG A 241 -3.35 -5.13 14.58
C ARG A 241 -2.01 -4.88 15.24
N ARG A 242 -2.04 -4.38 16.47
CA ARG A 242 -0.84 -4.31 17.28
C ARG A 242 -0.56 -5.76 17.56
N TRP A 243 0.42 -6.30 16.84
CA TRP A 243 0.85 -7.65 17.10
C TRP A 243 1.31 -7.69 18.55
N ASP A 244 0.97 -8.78 19.19
CA ASP A 244 1.49 -9.15 20.49
C ASP A 244 1.88 -10.63 20.40
N GLU A 245 2.48 -11.12 21.46
CA GLU A 245 2.97 -12.50 21.50
C GLU A 245 1.88 -13.51 21.16
N VAL A 246 0.68 -13.34 21.73
CA VAL A 246 -0.43 -14.28 21.55
C VAL A 246 -0.91 -14.24 20.10
N SER A 247 -1.25 -13.06 19.59
CA SER A 247 -1.79 -12.89 18.24
C SER A 247 -0.81 -13.31 17.15
N PHE A 248 0.50 -13.11 17.34
CA PHE A 248 1.53 -13.53 16.39
C PHE A 248 1.65 -15.05 16.31
N PHE A 249 1.79 -15.73 17.45
CA PHE A 249 1.98 -17.18 17.45
C PHE A 249 0.73 -17.94 17.02
N GLU A 250 -0.47 -17.45 17.36
CA GLU A 250 -1.72 -18.01 16.84
C GLU A 250 -1.78 -17.93 15.31
N GLU A 251 -1.45 -16.77 14.72
CA GLU A 251 -1.46 -16.58 13.27
C GLU A 251 -0.37 -17.40 12.57
N LEU A 252 0.84 -17.45 13.14
CA LEU A 252 1.95 -18.21 12.59
C LEU A 252 1.62 -19.72 12.57
N HIS A 253 1.03 -20.23 13.65
CA HIS A 253 0.57 -21.62 13.74
C HIS A 253 -0.47 -21.93 12.66
N LEU A 254 -1.46 -21.05 12.48
CA LEU A 254 -2.49 -21.22 11.44
C LEU A 254 -1.92 -21.26 10.02
N ARG A 255 -0.86 -20.48 9.73
CA ARG A 255 -0.31 -20.35 8.37
C ARG A 255 0.78 -21.35 8.04
N ARG A 256 1.60 -21.70 9.02
CA ARG A 256 2.87 -22.40 8.82
C ARG A 256 2.95 -23.74 9.56
N GLY A 257 2.02 -23.98 10.49
CA GLY A 257 1.98 -25.20 11.29
C GLY A 257 2.83 -25.13 12.56
N GLU A 258 2.83 -26.23 13.31
CA GLU A 258 3.43 -26.32 14.64
C GLU A 258 4.96 -26.19 14.61
N ASP A 259 5.62 -26.81 13.64
CA ASP A 259 7.09 -26.90 13.61
C ASP A 259 7.76 -25.52 13.47
N GLU A 260 7.33 -24.70 12.50
CA GLU A 260 7.85 -23.34 12.35
C GLU A 260 7.43 -22.43 13.52
N THR A 261 6.27 -22.68 14.13
CA THR A 261 5.81 -21.93 15.31
C THR A 261 6.73 -22.17 16.50
N GLN A 262 7.12 -23.42 16.74
CA GLN A 262 8.07 -23.77 17.81
C GLN A 262 9.43 -23.11 17.58
N ILE A 263 9.93 -23.11 16.33
CA ILE A 263 11.19 -22.44 15.98
C ILE A 263 11.10 -20.93 16.27
N ALA A 264 10.03 -20.26 15.81
CA ALA A 264 9.82 -18.84 16.08
C ALA A 264 9.73 -18.55 17.59
N GLN A 265 9.14 -19.48 18.36
CA GLN A 265 8.99 -19.34 19.81
C GLN A 265 10.33 -19.50 20.53
N GLU A 266 11.20 -20.40 20.07
CA GLU A 266 12.59 -20.49 20.55
C GLU A 266 13.38 -19.19 20.25
N ILE A 267 13.24 -18.62 19.06
CA ILE A 267 13.88 -17.33 18.68
C ILE A 267 13.36 -16.18 19.56
N HIS A 268 12.05 -16.13 19.77
CA HIS A 268 11.41 -15.12 20.62
C HIS A 268 11.84 -15.26 22.09
N ASN A 269 11.91 -16.48 22.62
CA ASN A 269 12.38 -16.76 23.96
C ASN A 269 13.85 -16.37 24.13
N TRP A 270 14.70 -16.63 23.12
CA TRP A 270 16.08 -16.12 23.13
C TRP A 270 16.09 -14.60 23.27
N ALA A 271 15.29 -13.86 22.49
CA ALA A 271 15.25 -12.40 22.58
C ALA A 271 14.78 -11.91 23.96
N LYS A 272 13.80 -12.58 24.59
CA LYS A 272 13.33 -12.29 25.95
C LYS A 272 14.41 -12.49 27.01
N ILE A 273 15.21 -13.55 26.90
CA ILE A 273 16.28 -13.86 27.86
C ILE A 273 17.37 -12.76 27.84
N GLN A 274 17.52 -12.05 26.72
CA GLN A 274 18.48 -10.96 26.56
C GLN A 274 17.98 -9.61 27.09
N GLU A 275 16.78 -9.52 27.67
CA GLU A 275 16.31 -8.28 28.32
C GLU A 275 17.19 -7.89 29.53
N PRO A 276 17.45 -6.59 29.77
CA PRO A 276 16.91 -5.40 29.07
C PRO A 276 17.73 -4.97 27.84
N GLU A 277 18.70 -5.78 27.43
CA GLU A 277 19.66 -5.42 26.39
C GLU A 277 19.06 -5.53 25.00
N VAL A 278 18.25 -6.56 24.77
CA VAL A 278 17.43 -6.70 23.56
C VAL A 278 15.99 -6.38 23.92
N ILE A 279 15.38 -5.49 23.16
CA ILE A 279 13.97 -5.10 23.29
C ILE A 279 13.21 -5.75 22.14
N ILE A 280 12.10 -6.40 22.47
CA ILE A 280 11.18 -6.94 21.47
C ILE A 280 10.19 -5.85 21.10
N GLN A 281 10.20 -5.45 19.82
CA GLN A 281 9.21 -4.54 19.27
C GLN A 281 8.28 -5.30 18.35
N TRP A 282 6.98 -5.22 18.62
CA TRP A 282 5.95 -5.79 17.76
C TRP A 282 5.64 -4.88 16.58
N GLY A 283 5.42 -5.48 15.42
CA GLY A 283 4.97 -4.79 14.22
C GLY A 283 3.55 -4.23 14.36
N THR A 284 3.21 -3.25 13.53
CA THR A 284 1.85 -2.67 13.45
C THR A 284 1.22 -2.88 12.07
N GLY A 285 1.83 -3.69 11.22
CA GLY A 285 1.40 -3.94 9.84
C GLY A 285 0.31 -5.02 9.75
N ASP A 286 -0.60 -4.87 8.82
CA ASP A 286 -1.71 -5.79 8.52
C ASP A 286 -1.28 -7.00 7.66
N VAL A 287 -0.30 -6.81 6.76
CA VAL A 287 0.18 -7.85 5.82
C VAL A 287 1.47 -8.54 6.30
N TYR A 288 2.29 -7.87 7.11
CA TYR A 288 3.60 -8.34 7.60
C TYR A 288 3.67 -8.27 9.13
N GLY A 289 2.78 -9.01 9.78
CA GLY A 289 2.86 -9.20 11.23
C GLY A 289 4.18 -9.82 11.63
N GLY A 290 4.77 -9.39 12.75
CA GLY A 290 6.07 -9.88 13.17
C GLY A 290 6.58 -9.19 14.42
N PHE A 291 7.71 -9.68 14.91
CA PHE A 291 8.48 -9.04 15.97
C PHE A 291 9.90 -8.76 15.53
N THR A 292 10.44 -7.66 16.03
CA THR A 292 11.80 -7.22 15.79
C THR A 292 12.60 -7.28 17.09
N ALA A 293 13.74 -7.96 17.06
CA ALA A 293 14.72 -7.90 18.15
C ALA A 293 15.62 -6.67 17.96
N LEU A 294 15.52 -5.71 18.88
CA LEU A 294 16.27 -4.45 18.86
C LEU A 294 17.33 -4.45 19.96
N LEU A 295 18.60 -4.35 19.59
CA LEU A 295 19.67 -4.14 20.57
C LEU A 295 19.64 -2.70 21.07
N ASN A 296 19.45 -2.55 22.39
CA ASN A 296 19.47 -1.27 23.09
C ASN A 296 20.92 -0.81 23.28
N GLN A 297 21.25 0.33 22.68
CA GLN A 297 22.60 0.94 22.75
C GLN A 297 22.55 2.38 23.27
N LYS A 298 21.48 2.76 23.98
CA LYS A 298 21.27 4.11 24.50
C LYS A 298 22.41 4.58 25.40
N GLU A 299 22.99 3.70 26.21
CA GLU A 299 24.12 4.01 27.10
C GLU A 299 25.38 4.43 26.33
N LYS A 300 25.54 3.99 25.07
CA LYS A 300 26.64 4.40 24.17
C LYS A 300 26.27 5.60 23.28
N GLY A 301 25.09 6.22 23.46
CA GLY A 301 24.60 7.35 22.65
C GLY A 301 24.26 6.96 21.20
N ARG A 302 24.03 5.68 20.91
CA ARG A 302 23.76 5.15 19.56
C ARG A 302 22.28 4.85 19.35
N LYS A 303 21.85 4.83 18.09
CA LYS A 303 20.51 4.34 17.71
C LYS A 303 20.41 2.85 18.04
N GLN A 304 19.18 2.38 18.27
CA GLN A 304 18.93 0.95 18.44
C GLN A 304 19.26 0.21 17.14
N LEU A 305 19.88 -0.96 17.25
CA LEU A 305 20.17 -1.81 16.10
C LEU A 305 19.11 -2.91 15.97
N LYS A 306 18.46 -3.00 14.80
CA LYS A 306 17.62 -4.14 14.44
C LYS A 306 18.50 -5.35 14.18
N LEU A 307 18.52 -6.29 15.12
CA LEU A 307 19.26 -7.55 14.99
C LEU A 307 18.63 -8.40 13.88
N PHE A 308 17.34 -8.67 14.00
CA PHE A 308 16.55 -9.36 13.00
C PHE A 308 15.06 -9.05 13.18
N THR A 309 14.25 -9.47 12.22
CA THR A 309 12.78 -9.52 12.33
C THR A 309 12.30 -10.89 11.93
N VAL A 310 11.32 -11.41 12.67
CA VAL A 310 10.60 -12.62 12.32
C VAL A 310 9.18 -12.25 11.95
N ASP A 311 8.73 -12.64 10.76
CA ASP A 311 7.39 -12.34 10.27
C ASP A 311 6.46 -13.58 10.25
N ILE A 312 5.15 -13.35 10.11
CA ILE A 312 4.10 -14.37 10.04
C ILE A 312 4.19 -15.26 8.77
N SER A 313 5.10 -14.95 7.84
CA SER A 313 5.39 -15.82 6.69
C SER A 313 6.50 -16.83 6.98
N GLY A 314 7.01 -16.86 8.21
CA GLY A 314 8.04 -17.79 8.65
C GLY A 314 9.42 -17.38 8.13
N ARG A 315 9.70 -16.09 8.03
CA ARG A 315 11.00 -15.56 7.58
C ARG A 315 11.71 -14.84 8.72
N LEU A 316 13.00 -15.12 8.88
CA LEU A 316 13.92 -14.32 9.68
C LEU A 316 14.77 -13.46 8.75
N GLU A 317 14.58 -12.15 8.83
CA GLU A 317 15.26 -11.16 7.98
C GLU A 317 16.22 -10.27 8.78
N ILE A 318 17.28 -9.81 8.14
CA ILE A 318 18.19 -8.77 8.65
C ILE A 318 18.34 -7.64 7.63
N SER A 319 18.62 -6.42 8.07
CA SER A 319 18.83 -5.27 7.16
C SER A 319 20.33 -4.93 7.11
N SER A 320 21.01 -5.23 5.99
CA SER A 320 22.48 -5.11 5.88
C SER A 320 23.01 -3.72 6.23
N ASN A 321 22.36 -2.67 5.72
CA ASN A 321 22.77 -1.29 5.92
C ASN A 321 22.67 -0.85 7.40
N LYS A 322 21.81 -1.47 8.22
CA LYS A 322 21.69 -1.13 9.65
C LYS A 322 22.91 -1.59 10.44
N TYR A 323 23.52 -2.69 10.02
CA TYR A 323 24.79 -3.16 10.57
C TYR A 323 25.95 -2.31 10.07
N GLY A 324 26.07 -2.12 8.75
CA GLY A 324 27.22 -1.42 8.15
C GLY A 324 27.29 0.08 8.42
N SER A 325 26.20 0.69 8.88
CA SER A 325 26.15 2.12 9.26
C SER A 325 26.53 2.40 10.72
N GLN A 326 26.89 1.39 11.51
CA GLN A 326 27.15 1.54 12.94
C GLN A 326 28.45 0.87 13.40
N PRO A 327 29.21 1.48 14.32
CA PRO A 327 30.38 0.82 14.88
C PRO A 327 30.03 -0.43 15.68
N PRO A 328 30.86 -1.50 15.60
CA PRO A 328 32.15 -1.54 14.93
C PRO A 328 32.10 -2.01 13.46
N PHE A 329 30.91 -2.30 12.92
CA PHE A 329 30.73 -2.90 11.59
C PHE A 329 30.77 -1.88 10.44
N ASP A 330 30.90 -0.59 10.77
CA ASP A 330 31.30 0.48 9.85
C ASP A 330 32.76 0.36 9.38
N ARG A 331 33.57 -0.48 10.03
CA ARG A 331 34.95 -0.78 9.65
C ARG A 331 35.03 -2.02 8.78
N GLN A 332 35.79 -1.93 7.68
CA GLN A 332 35.92 -2.99 6.69
C GLN A 332 36.32 -4.37 7.26
N GLU A 333 37.28 -4.41 8.19
CA GLU A 333 37.72 -5.67 8.82
C GLU A 333 36.59 -6.35 9.61
N LYS A 334 35.84 -5.56 10.41
CA LYS A 334 34.73 -6.06 11.22
C LYS A 334 33.51 -6.39 10.38
N TRP A 335 33.28 -5.64 9.31
CA TRP A 335 32.27 -5.98 8.30
C TRP A 335 32.57 -7.34 7.69
N LEU A 336 33.81 -7.59 7.23
CA LEU A 336 34.18 -8.87 6.65
C LEU A 336 34.02 -10.03 7.64
N GLU A 337 34.38 -9.84 8.91
CA GLU A 337 34.17 -10.82 9.97
C GLU A 337 32.67 -11.13 10.16
N LEU A 338 31.82 -10.10 10.22
CA LEU A 338 30.37 -10.24 10.30
C LEU A 338 29.79 -10.98 9.08
N ARG A 339 30.21 -10.61 7.87
CA ARG A 339 29.78 -11.27 6.62
C ARG A 339 30.08 -12.76 6.65
N ASN A 340 31.28 -13.15 7.07
CA ASN A 340 31.67 -14.55 7.13
C ASN A 340 30.83 -15.32 8.16
N LYS A 341 30.59 -14.73 9.34
CA LYS A 341 29.75 -15.33 10.40
C LYS A 341 28.30 -15.52 9.96
N LEU A 342 27.69 -14.50 9.36
CA LEU A 342 26.31 -14.55 8.89
C LEU A 342 26.16 -15.45 7.66
N SER A 343 27.12 -15.44 6.74
CA SER A 343 27.10 -16.35 5.58
C SER A 343 27.16 -17.82 5.99
N ALA A 344 27.86 -18.16 7.09
CA ALA A 344 27.94 -19.52 7.61
C ALA A 344 26.60 -20.06 8.13
N ILE A 345 25.64 -19.18 8.43
CA ILE A 345 24.28 -19.53 8.81
C ILE A 345 23.26 -19.24 7.70
N GLY A 346 23.72 -18.94 6.48
CA GLY A 346 22.87 -18.69 5.30
C GLY A 346 22.41 -17.25 5.11
N LEU A 347 22.90 -16.29 5.88
CA LEU A 347 22.59 -14.85 5.74
C LEU A 347 23.73 -14.12 4.99
N SER A 348 23.59 -14.02 3.67
CA SER A 348 24.61 -13.44 2.80
C SER A 348 24.52 -11.92 2.69
N LEU A 349 25.34 -11.21 3.46
CA LEU A 349 25.49 -9.75 3.40
C LEU A 349 26.22 -9.26 2.13
N PRO A 350 25.95 -8.04 1.63
CA PRO A 350 26.65 -7.44 0.47
C PRO A 350 28.12 -7.12 0.76
N LEU A 351 28.91 -6.91 -0.31
CA LEU A 351 30.32 -6.52 -0.21
C LEU A 351 30.45 -5.13 0.45
N GLU A 352 29.67 -4.17 -0.03
CA GLU A 352 29.65 -2.80 0.48
C GLU A 352 28.76 -2.68 1.73
N PRO A 353 29.27 -2.15 2.86
CA PRO A 353 28.50 -2.04 4.12
C PRO A 353 27.25 -1.14 4.02
N THR A 354 27.26 -0.19 3.09
CA THR A 354 26.17 0.77 2.87
C THR A 354 25.10 0.26 1.91
N GLU A 355 25.36 -0.81 1.17
CA GLU A 355 24.40 -1.40 0.24
C GLU A 355 23.22 -1.99 1.01
N TYR A 356 22.01 -1.63 0.61
CA TYR A 356 20.78 -2.17 1.18
C TYR A 356 20.45 -3.53 0.58
N ARG A 357 20.37 -4.54 1.46
CA ARG A 357 19.82 -5.86 1.18
C ARG A 357 19.11 -6.38 2.41
N GLU A 358 18.17 -7.28 2.18
CA GLU A 358 17.46 -8.00 3.23
C GLU A 358 17.72 -9.52 3.15
N PRO A 359 18.93 -9.97 3.54
CA PRO A 359 19.18 -11.40 3.67
C PRO A 359 18.15 -12.04 4.59
N THR A 360 17.61 -13.16 4.15
CA THR A 360 16.46 -13.82 4.78
C THR A 360 16.73 -15.31 4.93
N LEU A 361 16.35 -15.88 6.08
CA LEU A 361 16.28 -17.31 6.34
C LEU A 361 14.82 -17.73 6.47
N GLN A 362 14.45 -18.83 5.82
CA GLN A 362 13.15 -19.47 6.04
C GLN A 362 13.22 -20.31 7.32
N LEU A 363 12.22 -20.20 8.20
CA LEU A 363 12.18 -20.96 9.45
C LEU A 363 12.14 -22.48 9.21
N SER A 364 11.51 -22.95 8.13
CA SER A 364 11.58 -24.36 7.69
C SER A 364 13.00 -24.89 7.51
N ASN A 365 13.99 -24.03 7.26
CA ASN A 365 15.38 -24.46 7.10
C ASN A 365 16.10 -24.60 8.46
N LEU A 366 15.41 -24.32 9.57
CA LEU A 366 15.94 -24.32 10.95
C LEU A 366 15.32 -25.42 11.82
N GLU A 367 14.68 -26.43 11.22
CA GLU A 367 14.09 -27.58 11.93
C GLU A 367 15.13 -28.36 12.75
N ASP A 368 16.39 -28.41 12.30
CA ASP A 368 17.49 -28.94 13.09
C ASP A 368 17.85 -27.95 14.21
N LYS A 369 17.61 -28.37 15.46
CA LYS A 369 17.94 -27.60 16.66
C LYS A 369 19.40 -27.15 16.70
N THR A 370 20.33 -27.91 16.13
CA THR A 370 21.74 -27.55 16.08
C THR A 370 21.96 -26.30 15.20
N VAL A 371 21.26 -26.23 14.07
CA VAL A 371 21.31 -25.10 13.14
C VAL A 371 20.69 -23.86 13.77
N LEU A 372 19.51 -24.00 14.39
CA LEU A 372 18.87 -22.91 15.12
C LEU A 372 19.77 -22.35 16.24
N GLN A 373 20.39 -23.23 17.03
CA GLN A 373 21.34 -22.82 18.08
C GLN A 373 22.57 -22.10 17.51
N GLN A 374 23.04 -22.49 16.32
CA GLN A 374 24.14 -21.78 15.64
C GLN A 374 23.73 -20.38 15.17
N VAL A 375 22.49 -20.21 14.69
CA VAL A 375 21.91 -18.89 14.37
C VAL A 375 21.89 -18.00 15.60
N LEU A 376 21.32 -18.48 16.71
CA LEU A 376 21.20 -17.71 17.95
C LEU A 376 22.58 -17.34 18.53
N LYS A 377 23.53 -18.29 18.56
CA LYS A 377 24.92 -18.02 18.97
C LYS A 377 25.62 -16.99 18.11
N THR A 378 25.25 -16.89 16.83
CA THR A 378 25.81 -15.87 15.94
C THR A 378 25.32 -14.48 16.35
N PHE A 379 24.05 -14.35 16.74
CA PHE A 379 23.53 -13.09 17.28
C PHE A 379 24.07 -12.77 18.68
N ASP A 380 24.31 -13.76 19.54
CA ASP A 380 25.03 -13.56 20.81
C ASP A 380 26.42 -12.95 20.57
N TRP A 381 27.14 -13.50 19.57
CA TRP A 381 28.45 -12.97 19.18
C TRP A 381 28.35 -11.53 18.65
N VAL A 382 27.37 -11.23 17.78
CA VAL A 382 27.12 -9.87 17.29
C VAL A 382 26.93 -8.90 18.46
N ILE A 383 26.09 -9.24 19.43
CA ILE A 383 25.84 -8.43 20.62
C ILE A 383 27.14 -8.21 21.40
N SER A 384 27.94 -9.27 21.61
CA SER A 384 29.21 -9.18 22.33
C SER A 384 30.23 -8.24 21.66
N ILE A 385 30.30 -8.27 20.32
CA ILE A 385 31.21 -7.42 19.52
C ILE A 385 30.80 -5.96 19.57
N ILE A 386 29.50 -5.69 19.53
CA ILE A 386 28.97 -4.32 19.64
C ILE A 386 29.20 -3.74 21.05
N LYS A 387 29.21 -4.62 22.06
CA LYS A 387 29.36 -4.25 23.46
C LYS A 387 30.81 -4.06 23.91
N ALA A 388 31.75 -4.79 23.33
CA ALA A 388 33.18 -4.48 23.43
C ALA A 388 33.44 -3.02 23.02
#